data_AF-Q5QGC4-F1
#
_entry.id   AF-Q5QGC4-F1
#
_cell.length_a   1.000
_cell.length_b   1.000
_cell.length_c   1.000
_cell.angle_alpha   90.00
_cell.angle_beta   90.00
_cell.angle_gamma   90.00
#
_symmetry.space_group_name_H-M   'P 1'
#
loop_
_entity.id
_entity.type
_entity.pdbx_description
1 polymer ?
#
loop_
_entity_poly.entity_id
_entity_poly.type
_entity_poly.pdbx_seq_one_letter_code
_entity_poly.pdbx_strand_id
1 'polypeptide(L)'
;MKKIHPSAVVEDGAILGDDVQIEAYAFVSKEAKIGNGVIIKQGARILADTTIGDESRIFSYACVGDIPQDISYKEEQKTGVIIGKNATIREFATINSGTAKGDGFTKIGDNAFIMA
;
A
#
# COMPACT_ATOMS: atom_id res chain seq x y z
N MET A 1 -7.96 12.89 13.57
CA MET A 1 -9.18 12.56 12.80
C MET A 1 -8.79 12.17 11.37
N LYS A 2 -9.32 11.04 10.87
CA LYS A 2 -9.09 10.59 9.49
C LYS A 2 -9.66 11.59 8.48
N LYS A 3 -8.98 11.79 7.35
CA LYS A 3 -9.43 12.63 6.23
C LYS A 3 -9.47 11.80 4.96
N ILE A 4 -10.65 11.31 4.60
CA ILE A 4 -10.85 10.48 3.42
C ILE A 4 -11.64 11.30 2.41
N HIS A 5 -11.07 11.50 1.22
CA HIS A 5 -11.74 12.21 0.15
C HIS A 5 -12.98 11.42 -0.32
N PRO A 6 -14.12 12.07 -0.64
CA PRO A 6 -15.34 11.36 -1.05
C PRO A 6 -15.21 10.48 -2.30
N SER A 7 -14.24 10.76 -3.16
CA SER A 7 -13.95 9.96 -4.36
C SER A 7 -12.86 8.90 -4.16
N ALA A 8 -12.30 8.77 -2.95
CA ALA A 8 -11.43 7.65 -2.63
C ALA A 8 -12.27 6.39 -2.44
N VAL A 9 -11.73 5.23 -2.84
CA VAL A 9 -12.34 3.93 -2.58
C VAL A 9 -11.54 3.24 -1.49
N VAL A 10 -12.18 3.02 -0.35
CA VAL A 10 -11.65 2.22 0.74
C VAL A 10 -12.61 1.07 0.93
N GLU A 11 -12.16 -0.16 0.64
CA GLU A 11 -13.01 -1.33 0.79
C GLU A 11 -13.30 -1.63 2.26
N ASP A 12 -14.49 -2.20 2.52
CA ASP A 12 -14.86 -2.68 3.85
C ASP A 12 -13.91 -3.79 4.31
N GLY A 13 -13.36 -3.65 5.52
CA GLY A 13 -12.32 -4.51 6.08
C GLY A 13 -10.94 -3.84 6.23
N ALA A 14 -10.66 -2.77 5.46
CA ALA A 14 -9.40 -2.06 5.55
C ALA A 14 -9.17 -1.48 6.96
N ILE A 15 -7.97 -1.69 7.52
CA ILE A 15 -7.62 -1.19 8.85
C ILE A 15 -6.85 0.13 8.67
N LEU A 16 -7.43 1.22 9.19
CA LEU A 16 -6.82 2.55 9.13
C LEU A 16 -6.51 3.06 10.54
N GLY A 17 -5.26 3.45 10.77
CA GLY A 17 -4.79 4.13 11.98
C GLY A 17 -5.33 5.56 12.12
N ASP A 18 -4.85 6.25 13.15
CA ASP A 18 -5.22 7.63 13.44
C ASP A 18 -4.58 8.60 12.45
N ASP A 19 -5.25 9.74 12.22
CA ASP A 19 -4.76 10.85 11.38
C ASP A 19 -4.38 10.49 9.93
N VAL A 20 -4.82 9.33 9.43
CA VAL A 20 -4.66 8.91 8.03
C VAL A 20 -5.34 9.88 7.08
N GLN A 21 -4.66 10.21 5.99
CA GLN A 21 -5.18 11.03 4.90
C GLN A 21 -5.21 10.23 3.60
N ILE A 22 -6.37 10.14 2.97
CA ILE A 22 -6.58 9.44 1.69
C ILE A 22 -7.17 10.44 0.70
N GLU A 23 -6.39 10.78 -0.31
CA GLU A 23 -6.74 11.78 -1.32
C GLU A 23 -7.64 11.21 -2.43
N ALA A 24 -8.10 12.08 -3.33
CA ALA A 24 -9.04 11.75 -4.39
C ALA A 24 -8.58 10.57 -5.25
N TYR A 25 -9.50 9.67 -5.58
CA TYR A 25 -9.27 8.53 -6.49
C TYR A 25 -8.21 7.52 -6.03
N ALA A 26 -7.71 7.62 -4.80
CA ALA A 26 -6.91 6.56 -4.21
C ALA A 26 -7.78 5.31 -3.98
N PHE A 27 -7.17 4.13 -4.06
CA PHE A 27 -7.79 2.85 -3.77
C PHE A 27 -7.07 2.15 -2.63
N VAL A 28 -7.81 1.62 -1.66
CA VAL A 28 -7.29 0.83 -0.53
C VAL A 28 -8.09 -0.47 -0.40
N SER A 29 -7.40 -1.60 -0.54
CA SER A 29 -8.00 -2.94 -0.45
C SER A 29 -8.50 -3.30 0.95
N LYS A 30 -9.44 -4.22 1.02
CA LYS A 30 -10.05 -4.72 2.27
C LYS A 30 -9.06 -5.35 3.25
N GLU A 31 -7.90 -5.81 2.76
CA GLU A 31 -6.88 -6.47 3.60
C GLU A 31 -5.75 -5.51 4.00
N ALA A 32 -5.76 -4.27 3.49
CA ALA A 32 -4.72 -3.31 3.77
C ALA A 32 -4.74 -2.86 5.23
N LYS A 33 -3.54 -2.63 5.76
CA LYS A 33 -3.30 -2.12 7.11
C LYS A 33 -2.47 -0.85 7.02
N ILE A 34 -3.10 0.29 7.28
CA ILE A 34 -2.51 1.61 7.14
C ILE A 34 -2.20 2.19 8.51
N GLY A 35 -0.93 2.45 8.80
CA GLY A 35 -0.44 3.02 10.06
C GLY A 35 -0.90 4.46 10.31
N ASN A 36 -0.54 4.98 11.47
CA ASN A 36 -0.93 6.34 11.89
C ASN A 36 -0.24 7.41 11.04
N GLY A 37 -0.92 8.52 10.77
CA GLY A 37 -0.37 9.66 10.04
C GLY A 37 0.00 9.39 8.58
N VAL A 38 -0.33 8.21 8.04
CA VAL A 38 -0.02 7.86 6.65
C VAL A 38 -0.82 8.73 5.69
N ILE A 39 -0.15 9.18 4.62
CA ILE A 39 -0.77 9.92 3.53
C ILE A 39 -0.74 9.08 2.26
N ILE A 40 -1.92 8.74 1.75
CA ILE A 40 -2.12 8.09 0.45
C ILE A 40 -2.61 9.15 -0.52
N LYS A 41 -1.75 9.52 -1.47
CA LYS A 41 -2.01 10.61 -2.41
C LYS A 41 -2.92 10.20 -3.56
N GLN A 42 -3.35 11.22 -4.32
CA GLN A 42 -4.30 11.08 -5.42
C GLN A 42 -3.96 9.91 -6.34
N GLY A 43 -4.91 9.00 -6.56
CA GLY A 43 -4.78 7.91 -7.52
C GLY A 43 -3.78 6.81 -7.15
N ALA A 44 -3.15 6.86 -5.97
CA ALA A 44 -2.33 5.76 -5.48
C ALA A 44 -3.20 4.53 -5.19
N ARG A 45 -2.65 3.33 -5.44
CA ARG A 45 -3.35 2.07 -5.20
C ARG A 45 -2.61 1.23 -4.17
N ILE A 46 -3.30 0.90 -3.08
CA ILE A 46 -2.86 -0.04 -2.06
C ILE A 46 -3.72 -1.29 -2.17
N LEU A 47 -3.09 -2.41 -2.54
CA LEU A 47 -3.73 -3.65 -2.96
C LEU A 47 -3.34 -4.83 -2.05
N ALA A 48 -4.08 -5.93 -2.14
CA ALA A 48 -3.81 -7.19 -1.41
C ALA A 48 -3.60 -6.99 0.11
N ASP A 49 -2.88 -7.91 0.77
CA ASP A 49 -2.47 -7.82 2.19
C ASP A 49 -1.26 -6.87 2.33
N THR A 50 -1.48 -5.58 2.06
CA THR A 50 -0.43 -4.55 2.17
C THR A 50 -0.47 -3.86 3.53
N THR A 51 0.65 -3.89 4.25
CA THR A 51 0.87 -3.13 5.49
C THR A 51 1.79 -1.94 5.23
N ILE A 52 1.39 -0.75 5.70
CA ILE A 52 2.18 0.49 5.60
C ILE A 52 2.38 1.05 7.00
N GLY A 53 3.63 1.21 7.42
CA GLY A 53 3.99 1.75 8.72
C GLY A 53 3.72 3.25 8.87
N ASP A 54 3.64 3.70 10.11
CA ASP A 54 3.31 5.06 10.53
C ASP A 54 4.11 6.15 9.78
N GLU A 55 3.50 7.32 9.59
CA GLU A 55 4.10 8.53 9.02
C GLU A 55 4.64 8.37 7.58
N SER A 56 4.26 7.28 6.91
CA SER A 56 4.66 7.04 5.52
C SER A 56 3.82 7.84 4.53
N ARG A 57 4.38 8.10 3.35
CA ARG A 57 3.73 8.83 2.26
C ARG A 57 3.82 8.03 0.98
N ILE A 58 2.66 7.70 0.41
CA ILE A 58 2.53 7.03 -0.87
C ILE A 58 2.03 8.06 -1.88
N PHE A 59 2.86 8.41 -2.84
CA PHE A 59 2.60 9.49 -3.79
C PHE A 59 1.71 9.03 -4.95
N SER A 60 1.26 10.03 -5.71
CA SER A 60 0.23 9.85 -6.72
C SER A 60 0.58 8.76 -7.73
N TYR A 61 -0.40 7.90 -7.99
CA TYR A 61 -0.31 6.79 -8.95
C TYR A 61 0.78 5.75 -8.65
N ALA A 62 1.37 5.76 -7.45
CA ALA A 62 2.14 4.61 -6.99
C ALA A 62 1.20 3.39 -6.84
N CYS A 63 1.68 2.21 -7.24
CA CYS A 63 0.93 0.97 -7.16
C CYS A 63 1.66 0.00 -6.23
N VAL A 64 1.05 -0.30 -5.08
CA VAL A 64 1.66 -1.09 -4.00
C VAL A 64 0.77 -2.29 -3.71
N GLY A 65 1.35 -3.48 -3.75
CA GLY A 65 0.66 -4.73 -3.40
C GLY A 65 -0.01 -5.45 -4.57
N ASP A 66 0.19 -4.99 -5.81
CA ASP A 66 -0.32 -5.73 -6.98
C ASP A 66 0.37 -7.10 -7.10
N ILE A 67 -0.20 -7.99 -7.90
CA ILE A 67 0.33 -9.35 -8.06
C ILE A 67 1.77 -9.33 -8.59
N PRO A 68 2.62 -10.32 -8.23
CA PRO A 68 3.97 -10.42 -8.77
C PRO A 68 3.95 -10.68 -10.28
N GLN A 69 4.97 -10.17 -10.98
CA GLN A 69 5.23 -10.47 -12.39
C GLN A 69 5.93 -11.84 -12.55
N ASP A 70 5.37 -12.88 -11.93
CA ASP A 70 5.85 -14.26 -12.01
C ASP A 70 4.79 -15.12 -12.71
N ILE A 71 5.15 -15.72 -13.85
CA ILE A 71 4.26 -16.56 -14.67
C ILE A 71 3.70 -17.78 -13.93
N SER A 72 4.32 -18.18 -12.83
CA SER A 72 3.88 -19.31 -11.99
C SER A 72 3.00 -18.89 -10.81
N TYR A 73 2.74 -17.58 -10.64
CA TYR A 73 1.87 -17.07 -9.60
C TYR A 73 0.43 -17.59 -9.77
N LYS A 74 -0.26 -17.71 -8.63
CA LYS A 74 -1.64 -18.16 -8.55
C LYS A 74 -2.40 -17.23 -7.61
N GLU A 75 -3.56 -16.71 -8.04
CA GLU A 75 -4.30 -15.67 -7.33
C GLU A 75 -4.84 -16.12 -5.96
N GLU A 76 -5.03 -17.41 -5.76
CA GLU A 76 -5.42 -17.99 -4.46
C GLU A 76 -4.32 -17.91 -3.39
N GLN A 77 -3.09 -17.51 -3.76
CA GLN A 77 -1.97 -17.38 -2.83
C GLN A 77 -2.14 -16.12 -1.97
N LYS A 78 -1.99 -16.28 -0.65
CA LYS A 78 -1.92 -15.15 0.26
C LYS A 78 -0.56 -14.46 0.15
N THR A 79 -0.53 -13.34 -0.56
CA THR A 79 0.68 -12.54 -0.79
C THR A 79 0.41 -11.06 -0.55
N GLY A 80 1.47 -10.31 -0.25
CA GLY A 80 1.32 -8.88 0.06
C GLY A 80 2.64 -8.13 0.10
N VAL A 81 2.58 -6.94 0.68
CA VAL A 81 3.71 -6.03 0.85
C VAL A 81 3.75 -5.54 2.29
N ILE A 82 4.94 -5.41 2.87
CA ILE A 82 5.15 -4.79 4.17
C ILE A 82 6.11 -3.60 3.97
N ILE A 83 5.62 -2.40 4.21
CA ILE A 83 6.40 -1.16 4.22
C ILE A 83 6.54 -0.69 5.67
N GLY A 84 7.76 -0.36 6.08
CA GLY A 84 8.09 0.20 7.38
C GLY A 84 7.56 1.62 7.60
N LYS A 85 8.03 2.27 8.65
CA LYS A 85 7.63 3.63 9.06
C LYS A 85 8.40 4.70 8.29
N ASN A 86 7.81 5.90 8.19
CA ASN A 86 8.42 7.08 7.59
C ASN A 86 8.96 6.82 6.17
N ALA A 87 8.34 5.91 5.42
CA ALA A 87 8.72 5.62 4.05
C ALA A 87 8.12 6.67 3.11
N THR A 88 8.86 7.06 2.07
CA THR A 88 8.37 7.90 0.98
C THR A 88 8.46 7.11 -0.32
N ILE A 89 7.30 6.77 -0.86
CA ILE A 89 7.17 6.08 -2.15
C ILE A 89 6.68 7.12 -3.16
N ARG A 90 7.54 7.51 -4.11
CA ARG A 90 7.24 8.55 -5.10
C ARG A 90 6.30 8.06 -6.20
N GLU A 91 5.90 9.02 -7.03
CA GLU A 91 4.90 8.86 -8.07
C GLU A 91 5.26 7.70 -9.00
N PHE A 92 4.24 6.96 -9.46
CA PHE A 92 4.38 5.86 -10.43
C PHE A 92 5.28 4.67 -10.01
N ALA A 93 5.84 4.68 -8.80
CA ALA A 93 6.57 3.53 -8.29
C ALA A 93 5.64 2.30 -8.20
N THR A 94 6.14 1.15 -8.65
CA THR A 94 5.43 -0.13 -8.58
C THR A 94 6.15 -1.07 -7.62
N ILE A 95 5.43 -1.52 -6.58
CA ILE A 95 5.93 -2.48 -5.59
C ILE A 95 4.96 -3.66 -5.58
N ASN A 96 5.36 -4.77 -6.18
CA ASN A 96 4.53 -5.95 -6.27
C ASN A 96 4.63 -6.80 -4.99
N SER A 97 3.58 -7.57 -4.74
CA SER A 97 3.53 -8.59 -3.70
C SER A 97 4.61 -9.66 -3.89
N GLY A 98 4.92 -10.39 -2.81
CA GLY A 98 5.81 -11.54 -2.88
C GLY A 98 5.17 -12.74 -3.60
N THR A 99 5.85 -13.89 -3.57
CA THR A 99 5.34 -15.16 -4.13
C THR A 99 5.40 -16.27 -3.08
N ALA A 100 4.62 -17.33 -3.26
CA ALA A 100 4.69 -18.53 -2.42
C ALA A 100 6.02 -19.31 -2.52
N LYS A 101 6.90 -18.96 -3.47
CA LYS A 101 8.28 -19.49 -3.54
C LYS A 101 9.17 -18.84 -2.47
N GLY A 102 8.85 -17.61 -2.10
CA GLY A 102 9.42 -16.93 -0.94
C GLY A 102 8.50 -17.10 0.27
N ASP A 103 8.41 -16.06 1.09
CA ASP A 103 7.50 -16.02 2.24
C ASP A 103 6.15 -15.35 1.93
N GLY A 104 5.88 -15.05 0.65
CA GLY A 104 4.66 -14.37 0.19
C GLY A 104 4.70 -12.84 0.29
N PHE A 105 5.74 -12.24 0.85
CA PHE A 105 5.76 -10.79 1.10
C PHE A 105 7.00 -10.09 0.56
N THR A 106 6.78 -8.98 -0.15
CA THR A 106 7.85 -8.00 -0.42
C THR A 106 7.98 -7.08 0.79
N LYS A 107 9.20 -6.86 1.29
CA LYS A 107 9.45 -6.08 2.53
C LYS A 107 10.37 -4.89 2.28
N ILE A 108 9.92 -3.70 2.67
CA ILE A 108 10.66 -2.44 2.64
C ILE A 108 10.77 -1.93 4.07
N GLY A 109 11.98 -1.59 4.52
CA GLY A 109 12.24 -1.12 5.88
C GLY A 109 11.79 0.32 6.14
N ASP A 110 12.13 0.80 7.34
CA ASP A 110 11.84 2.17 7.76
C ASP A 110 12.68 3.20 7.01
N ASN A 111 12.18 4.43 6.88
CA ASN A 111 12.86 5.59 6.28
C ASN A 111 13.28 5.39 4.82
N ALA A 112 12.68 4.44 4.11
CA ALA A 112 12.93 4.23 2.70
C ALA A 112 12.52 5.46 1.88
N PHE A 113 13.34 5.85 0.92
CA PHE A 113 13.02 6.91 -0.04
C PHE A 113 13.13 6.34 -1.45
N ILE A 114 11.99 5.99 -2.04
CA ILE A 114 11.90 5.37 -3.38
C ILE A 114 11.43 6.44 -4.36
N MET A 115 12.27 6.77 -5.34
CA MET A 115 12.01 7.79 -6.36
C MET A 115 11.13 7.27 -7.51
N ALA A 116 10.69 8.18 -8.38
CA ALA A 116 9.94 7.88 -9.61
C ALA A 116 10.86 7.32 -10.70
#